data_AF-A0A0F8FJP7-F1
#
_entry.id   AF-A0A0F8FJP7-F1
#
_cell.length_a   1.000
_cell.length_b   1.000
_cell.length_c   1.000
_cell.angle_alpha   90.00
_cell.angle_beta   90.00
_cell.angle_gamma   90.00
#
_symmetry.space_group_name_H-M   'P 1'
#
loop_
_entity.id
_entity.type
_entity.pdbx_description
1 polymer ?
#
loop_
_entity_poly.entity_id
_entity_poly.type
_entity_poly.pdbx_seq_one_letter_code
_entity_poly.pdbx_strand_id
1 'polypeptide(L)'
;MNEIREVDRFECRVISVTHNMAWKGVTVEENDTKGRVYFGRVNGEIEINPGDTFYLGIKQIYEIEDKTMRVTLYDAENKNLDWTLV
;
A
#
# COMPACT_ATOMS: atom_id res chain seq x y z
N MET A 1 18.55 -13.55 -5.41
CA MET A 1 17.40 -12.63 -5.35
C MET A 1 16.20 -13.50 -5.06
N ASN A 2 15.52 -13.31 -3.93
CA ASN A 2 14.39 -14.17 -3.55
C ASN A 2 13.16 -13.81 -4.41
N GLU A 3 12.38 -14.82 -4.78
CA GLU A 3 11.11 -14.64 -5.48
C GLU A 3 10.09 -13.98 -4.55
N ILE A 4 9.43 -12.90 -5.02
CA ILE A 4 8.37 -12.22 -4.28
C ILE A 4 7.09 -13.05 -4.42
N ARG A 5 6.54 -13.50 -3.29
CA ARG A 5 5.28 -14.24 -3.22
C ARG A 5 4.16 -13.31 -2.78
N GLU A 6 2.93 -13.62 -3.19
CA GLU A 6 1.73 -12.85 -2.81
C GLU A 6 1.49 -12.82 -1.27
N VAL A 7 2.03 -13.81 -0.55
CA VAL A 7 1.97 -13.87 0.92
C VAL A 7 3.02 -12.99 1.61
N ASP A 8 4.01 -12.49 0.87
CA ASP A 8 5.05 -11.65 1.47
C ASP A 8 4.45 -10.29 1.87
N ARG A 9 5.01 -9.72 2.94
CA ARG A 9 4.59 -8.45 3.52
C ARG A 9 5.84 -7.60 3.70
N PHE A 10 5.89 -6.48 2.98
CA PHE A 10 6.99 -5.53 3.04
C PHE A 10 6.60 -4.38 3.96
N GLU A 11 7.39 -4.14 4.99
CA GLU A 11 7.12 -3.05 5.93
C GLU A 11 7.25 -1.70 5.23
N CYS A 12 6.27 -0.83 5.43
CA CYS A 12 6.28 0.51 4.89
C CYS A 12 5.83 1.53 5.94
N ARG A 13 6.23 2.78 5.72
CA ARG A 13 5.91 3.89 6.62
C ARG A 13 5.04 4.91 5.91
N VAL A 14 4.00 5.41 6.60
CA VAL A 14 3.16 6.49 6.09
C VAL A 14 3.97 7.79 6.01
N ILE A 15 4.02 8.39 4.83
CA ILE A 15 4.70 9.67 4.60
C ILE A 15 3.70 10.83 4.58
N SER A 16 2.50 10.61 4.04
CA SER A 16 1.47 11.65 3.98
C SER A 16 0.06 11.06 3.95
N VAL A 17 -0.88 11.78 4.55
CA VAL A 17 -2.31 11.47 4.52
C VAL A 17 -3.07 12.69 4.02
N THR A 18 -3.92 12.50 3.01
CA THR A 18 -4.81 13.53 2.46
C THR A 18 -6.26 13.12 2.71
N HIS A 19 -7.05 13.98 3.33
CA HIS A 19 -8.44 13.65 3.65
C HIS A 19 -9.38 14.01 2.49
N ASN A 20 -10.27 13.10 2.12
CA ASN A 20 -11.21 13.26 1.00
C ASN A 20 -12.60 12.72 1.36
N MET A 21 -13.37 13.50 2.12
CA MET A 21 -14.75 13.18 2.54
C MET A 21 -14.89 11.75 3.11
N ALA A 22 -15.32 10.78 2.29
CA ALA A 22 -15.49 9.37 2.70
C ALA A 22 -14.19 8.55 2.73
N TRP A 23 -13.12 9.03 2.10
CA TRP A 23 -11.87 8.30 1.89
C TRP A 23 -10.65 9.12 2.31
N LYS A 24 -9.54 8.44 2.53
CA LYS A 24 -8.21 9.03 2.71
C LYS A 24 -7.29 8.59 1.58
N GLY A 25 -6.56 9.56 1.05
CA GLY A 25 -5.36 9.33 0.26
C GLY A 25 -4.18 9.06 1.21
N VAL A 26 -3.50 7.94 1.08
CA VAL A 26 -2.36 7.55 1.91
C VAL A 26 -1.17 7.27 1.02
N THR A 27 -0.07 8.00 1.23
CA THR A 27 1.22 7.69 0.60
C THR A 27 2.11 7.00 1.61
N VAL A 28 2.67 5.86 1.23
CA VAL A 28 3.65 5.12 2.03
C VAL A 28 4.98 5.02 1.30
N GLU A 29 6.05 4.81 2.06
CA GLU A 29 7.39 4.51 1.56
C GLU A 29 7.82 3.15 2.11
N GLU A 30 8.23 2.24 1.23
CA GLU A 30 8.78 0.94 1.63
C GLU A 30 10.19 1.14 2.20
N ASN A 31 10.49 0.45 3.29
CA ASN A 31 11.65 0.75 4.12
C ASN A 31 12.99 0.48 3.42
N ASP A 32 13.10 -0.59 2.62
CA ASP A 32 14.35 -1.04 2.03
C ASP A 32 14.67 -0.32 0.71
N THR A 33 13.68 -0.25 -0.18
CA THR A 33 13.82 0.30 -1.54
C THR A 33 13.57 1.81 -1.61
N LYS A 34 12.93 2.39 -0.59
CA LYS A 34 12.41 3.76 -0.61
C LYS A 34 11.37 4.01 -1.70
N GLY A 35 10.82 2.95 -2.29
CA GLY A 35 9.73 3.02 -3.25
C GLY A 35 8.48 3.59 -2.59
N ARG A 36 7.79 4.49 -3.29
CA ARG A 36 6.57 5.14 -2.79
C ARG A 36 5.35 4.66 -3.53
N VAL A 37 4.26 4.43 -2.80
CA VAL A 37 2.98 4.00 -3.35
C VAL A 37 1.87 4.86 -2.75
N TYR A 38 0.95 5.31 -3.61
CA TYR A 38 -0.21 6.08 -3.22
C TYR A 38 -1.48 5.21 -3.30
N PHE A 39 -2.26 5.24 -2.22
CA PHE A 39 -3.54 4.57 -2.06
C PHE A 39 -4.62 5.63 -1.93
N GLY A 40 -5.56 5.68 -2.87
CA GLY A 40 -6.52 6.78 -2.97
C GLY A 40 -7.83 6.57 -2.24
N ARG A 41 -8.10 5.35 -1.76
CA ARG A 41 -9.42 4.91 -1.29
C ARG A 41 -9.36 4.17 0.05
N VAL A 42 -8.44 4.55 0.93
CA VAL A 42 -8.42 4.02 2.30
C VAL A 42 -9.65 4.55 3.05
N ASN A 43 -10.34 3.72 3.81
CA ASN A 43 -11.55 4.12 4.55
C ASN A 43 -11.26 5.33 5.47
N GLY A 44 -12.06 6.39 5.35
CA GLY A 44 -11.91 7.63 6.09
C GLY A 44 -12.07 7.50 7.61
N GLU A 45 -12.75 6.46 8.10
CA GLU A 45 -12.94 6.22 9.54
C GLU A 45 -11.70 5.63 10.22
N ILE A 46 -10.78 5.03 9.46
CA ILE A 46 -9.56 4.43 10.02
C ILE A 46 -8.56 5.54 10.34
N GLU A 47 -8.15 5.67 11.61
CA GLU A 47 -7.10 6.59 12.00
C GLU A 47 -5.75 6.13 11.43
N ILE A 48 -5.13 7.00 10.63
CA ILE A 48 -3.84 6.78 9.98
C ILE A 48 -3.10 8.11 10.01
N ASN A 49 -1.86 8.09 10.49
CA ASN A 49 -1.03 9.26 10.68
C ASN A 49 0.32 9.10 9.98
N PRO A 50 0.96 10.20 9.54
CA PRO A 50 2.35 10.17 9.12
C PRO A 50 3.24 9.56 10.20
N GLY A 51 4.07 8.61 9.80
CA GLY A 51 4.97 7.88 10.69
C GLY A 51 4.48 6.50 11.10
N ASP A 52 3.20 6.16 10.88
CA ASP A 52 2.65 4.84 11.16
C ASP A 52 3.27 3.76 10.26
N THR A 53 3.31 2.53 10.77
CA THR A 53 3.83 1.35 10.06
C THR A 53 2.68 0.51 9.52
N PHE A 54 2.77 0.15 8.23
CA PHE A 54 1.85 -0.75 7.53
C PHE A 54 2.65 -1.75 6.69
N TYR A 55 1.95 -2.58 5.93
CA TYR A 55 2.55 -3.62 5.11
C TYR A 55 2.04 -3.59 3.68
N LEU A 56 2.96 -3.77 2.73
CA LEU A 56 2.65 -3.93 1.31
C LEU A 56 2.62 -5.42 0.95
N GLY A 57 1.56 -5.85 0.29
CA GLY A 57 1.54 -7.10 -0.47
C GLY A 57 1.62 -6.81 -1.96
N ILE A 58 2.42 -7.59 -2.69
CA ILE A 58 2.66 -7.41 -4.13
C ILE A 58 2.17 -8.64 -4.87
N LYS A 59 1.38 -8.41 -5.92
CA LYS A 59 0.94 -9.44 -6.86
C LYS A 59 1.26 -9.02 -8.28
N GLN A 60 2.04 -9.80 -9.00
CA GLN A 60 2.26 -9.58 -10.43
C GLN A 60 0.95 -9.76 -11.20
N ILE A 61 0.73 -8.90 -12.18
CA ILE A 61 -0.41 -8.95 -13.10
C ILE A 61 0.12 -8.90 -14.53
N TYR A 62 -0.52 -9.65 -15.43
CA TYR A 62 -0.03 -9.85 -16.79
C TYR A 62 -0.98 -9.28 -17.86
N GLU A 63 -2.17 -8.82 -17.47
CA GLU A 63 -3.29 -8.53 -18.39
C GLU A 63 -3.70 -7.05 -18.45
N ILE A 64 -2.94 -6.14 -17.82
CA ILE A 64 -3.29 -4.71 -17.77
C ILE A 64 -2.13 -3.89 -18.36
N GLU A 65 -2.33 -3.37 -19.59
CA GLU A 65 -1.40 -2.53 -20.39
C GLU A 65 -0.07 -2.18 -19.72
N ASP A 66 0.04 -0.97 -19.16
CA ASP A 66 1.28 -0.41 -18.60
C ASP A 66 1.47 -0.78 -17.12
N LYS A 67 0.65 -1.70 -16.58
CA LYS A 67 0.61 -2.06 -15.17
C LYS A 67 1.08 -3.48 -14.97
N THR A 68 2.14 -3.63 -14.17
CA THR A 68 2.81 -4.91 -13.98
C THR A 68 2.51 -5.52 -12.61
N MET A 69 2.03 -4.70 -11.66
CA MET A 69 1.81 -5.14 -10.29
C MET A 69 0.52 -4.54 -9.70
N ARG A 70 -0.20 -5.36 -8.94
CA ARG A 70 -1.14 -4.89 -7.93
C ARG A 70 -0.42 -4.83 -6.59
N VAL A 71 -0.43 -3.65 -5.99
CA VAL A 71 0.11 -3.42 -4.65
C VAL A 71 -1.07 -3.19 -3.71
N THR A 72 -1.06 -3.90 -2.58
CA THR A 72 -2.13 -3.84 -1.57
C THR A 72 -1.56 -3.37 -0.24
N LEU A 73 -2.25 -2.44 0.41
CA LEU A 73 -1.92 -1.95 1.74
C LEU A 73 -2.65 -2.77 2.80
N TYR A 74 -1.91 -3.24 3.80
CA TYR A 74 -2.40 -4.03 4.91
C TYR A 74 -2.02 -3.42 6.25
N ASP A 75 -2.88 -3.58 7.26
CA ASP A 75 -2.51 -3.36 8.66
C ASP A 75 -1.76 -4.56 9.26
N ALA A 76 -1.38 -4.44 10.54
CA ALA A 76 -0.68 -5.47 11.29
C ALA A 76 -1.47 -6.78 11.47
N GLU A 77 -2.80 -6.75 11.30
CA GLU A 77 -3.67 -7.92 11.37
C GLU A 77 -3.93 -8.55 9.98
N ASN A 78 -3.18 -8.13 8.95
CA ASN A 78 -3.36 -8.52 7.56
C ASN A 78 -4.72 -8.13 6.96
N LYS A 79 -5.40 -7.13 7.52
CA LYS A 79 -6.62 -6.58 6.92
C LYS A 79 -6.25 -5.67 5.74
N ASN A 80 -6.89 -5.89 4.61
CA ASN A 80 -6.74 -5.04 3.42
C ASN A 80 -7.38 -3.66 3.67
N LEU A 81 -6.60 -2.60 3.48
CA LEU A 81 -7.03 -1.22 3.65
C LEU A 81 -7.36 -0.54 2.32
N ASP A 82 -6.57 -0.80 1.28
CA ASP A 82 -6.77 -0.38 -0.11
C ASP A 82 -5.78 -1.13 -1.03
N TRP A 83 -5.92 -0.97 -2.34
CA TRP A 83 -4.95 -1.44 -3.33
C TRP A 83 -4.84 -0.49 -4.52
N THR A 84 -3.73 -0.57 -5.23
CA THR A 84 -3.48 0.21 -6.45
C THR A 84 -2.73 -0.62 -7.50
N LEU A 85 -2.73 -0.15 -8.75
CA LEU A 85 -1.96 -0.74 -9.83
C LEU A 85 -0.74 0.11 -10.13
N VAL A 86 0.43 -0.51 -10.07
CA VAL A 86 1.73 0.12 -10.36
C VAL A 86 2.20 -0.30 -11.74
#